data_AF-A0A528FM79-F1
#
_entry.id   AF-A0A528FM79-F1
#
_cell.length_a   1.000
_cell.length_b   1.000
_cell.length_c   1.000
_cell.angle_alpha   90.00
_cell.angle_beta   90.00
_cell.angle_gamma   90.00
#
_symmetry.space_group_name_H-M   'P 1'
#
loop_
_entity.id
_entity.type
_entity.pdbx_description
1 polymer ?
#
loop_
_entity_poly.entity_id
_entity_poly.type
_entity_poly.pdbx_seq_one_letter_code
_entity_poly.pdbx_strand_id
1 'polypeptide(L)'
;DKLRGLVLEDGAATSHVVIVARAMGIPVAGQMRGAVSMAENGDAIIVDGEEGAIHLRPQPDLEAAYAEKVRFRARRQEVYR
;
A
#
# COMPACT_ATOMS: atom_id res chain seq x y z
N ASP A 1 -8.71 -16.03 -0.60
CA ASP A 1 -7.77 -14.92 -0.32
C ASP A 1 -7.99 -13.74 -1.25
N LYS A 2 -7.88 -12.51 -0.74
CA LYS A 2 -7.95 -11.29 -1.55
C LYS A 2 -6.63 -10.54 -1.42
N LEU A 3 -6.03 -10.17 -2.55
CA LEU A 3 -4.85 -9.31 -2.61
C LEU A 3 -5.16 -7.96 -1.93
N ARG A 4 -4.30 -7.55 -0.98
CA ARG A 4 -4.51 -6.33 -0.17
C ARG A 4 -3.65 -5.14 -0.59
N GLY A 5 -2.58 -5.39 -1.33
CA GLY A 5 -1.64 -4.38 -1.80
C GLY A 5 -0.69 -4.96 -2.84
N LEU A 6 -0.03 -4.09 -3.59
CA LEU A 6 0.97 -4.44 -4.59
C LEU A 6 2.20 -3.54 -4.42
N VAL A 7 3.38 -4.16 -4.33
CA VAL A 7 4.67 -3.46 -4.22
C VAL A 7 5.55 -3.91 -5.39
N LEU A 8 6.15 -2.96 -6.10
CA LEU A 8 7.00 -3.23 -7.27
C LEU A 8 8.33 -2.48 -7.14
N GLU A 9 9.45 -3.19 -7.32
CA GLU A 9 10.78 -2.57 -7.36
C GLU A 9 11.01 -1.79 -8.65
N ASP A 10 10.58 -2.35 -9.76
CA ASP A 10 10.52 -1.70 -11.05
C ASP A 10 9.14 -1.88 -11.67
N GLY A 11 8.42 -0.77 -11.78
CA GLY A 11 7.06 -0.73 -12.28
C GLY A 11 6.71 0.69 -12.68
N ALA A 12 6.53 0.91 -13.97
CA ALA A 12 5.98 2.16 -14.49
C ALA A 12 4.49 2.26 -14.14
N ALA A 13 3.97 3.48 -14.00
CA ALA A 13 2.55 3.73 -13.80
C ALA A 13 1.67 3.15 -14.93
N THR A 14 2.25 2.91 -16.10
CA THR A 14 1.62 2.33 -17.30
C THR A 14 1.75 0.81 -17.40
N SER A 15 2.41 0.16 -16.45
CA SER A 15 2.53 -1.31 -16.44
C SER A 15 1.17 -1.97 -16.29
N HIS A 16 0.94 -3.05 -17.02
CA HIS A 16 -0.34 -3.78 -17.04
C HIS A 16 -0.79 -4.16 -15.62
N VAL A 17 0.14 -4.66 -14.79
CA VAL A 17 -0.15 -5.07 -13.42
C VAL A 17 -0.56 -3.87 -12.54
N VAL A 18 0.08 -2.71 -12.72
CA VAL A 18 -0.24 -1.47 -11.97
C VAL A 18 -1.62 -0.97 -12.34
N ILE A 19 -1.95 -0.95 -13.63
CA ILE A 19 -3.25 -0.49 -14.14
C ILE A 19 -4.37 -1.38 -13.58
N VAL A 20 -4.21 -2.71 -13.66
CA VAL A 20 -5.22 -3.66 -13.16
C VAL A 20 -5.40 -3.55 -11.65
N ALA A 21 -4.32 -3.49 -10.87
CA ALA A 21 -4.41 -3.38 -9.41
C ALA A 21 -5.12 -2.09 -8.98
N ARG A 22 -4.82 -0.96 -9.64
CA ARG A 22 -5.52 0.32 -9.39
C ARG A 22 -7.00 0.25 -9.74
N ALA A 23 -7.37 -0.36 -10.86
CA ALA A 23 -8.77 -0.55 -11.25
C ALA A 23 -9.55 -1.40 -10.24
N MET A 24 -8.88 -2.31 -9.54
CA MET A 24 -9.45 -3.12 -8.45
C MET A 24 -9.46 -2.42 -7.08
N GLY A 25 -9.02 -1.15 -7.00
CA GLY A 25 -8.92 -0.41 -5.75
C GLY A 25 -7.83 -0.93 -4.81
N ILE A 26 -6.85 -1.67 -5.33
CA ILE A 26 -5.74 -2.20 -4.56
C ILE A 26 -4.65 -1.12 -4.49
N PRO A 27 -4.17 -0.76 -3.29
CA PRO A 27 -3.04 0.16 -3.13
C PRO A 27 -1.79 -0.36 -3.86
N VAL A 28 -1.13 0.50 -4.63
CA VAL A 28 0.08 0.16 -5.39
C VAL A 28 1.21 1.11 -5.03
N ALA A 29 2.36 0.55 -4.62
CA ALA A 29 3.60 1.27 -4.42
C ALA A 29 4.64 0.79 -5.45
N GLY A 30 5.05 1.68 -6.36
CA GLY A 30 6.04 1.38 -7.41
C GLY A 30 7.39 2.04 -7.16
N GLN A 31 8.43 1.59 -7.86
CA GLN A 31 9.80 2.09 -7.74
C GLN A 31 10.44 1.84 -6.36
N MET A 32 9.99 0.79 -5.66
CA MET A 32 10.47 0.41 -4.32
C MET A 32 11.74 -0.44 -4.40
N ARG A 33 12.84 0.13 -4.89
CA ARG A 33 14.09 -0.60 -5.08
C ARG A 33 14.58 -1.23 -3.77
N GLY A 34 14.87 -2.52 -3.79
CA GLY A 34 15.33 -3.28 -2.63
C GLY A 34 14.22 -3.77 -1.71
N ALA A 35 12.96 -3.38 -1.93
CA ALA A 35 11.85 -3.82 -1.11
C ALA A 35 11.68 -5.34 -1.07
N VAL A 36 11.91 -6.03 -2.21
CA VAL A 36 11.81 -7.49 -2.27
C VAL A 36 12.95 -8.12 -1.47
N SER A 37 14.16 -7.55 -1.54
CA SER A 37 15.31 -8.06 -0.80
C SER A 37 15.24 -7.87 0.71
N MET A 38 14.48 -6.87 1.17
CA MET A 38 14.32 -6.54 2.59
C MET A 38 13.14 -7.22 3.27
N ALA A 39 12.21 -7.76 2.48
CA ALA A 39 10.97 -8.38 2.93
C ALA A 39 11.11 -9.90 3.01
N GLU A 40 10.51 -10.47 4.05
CA GLU A 40 10.37 -11.91 4.23
C GLU A 40 8.89 -12.30 4.26
N ASN A 41 8.62 -13.58 3.96
CA ASN A 41 7.27 -14.10 4.02
C ASN A 41 6.73 -14.01 5.45
N GLY A 42 5.57 -13.36 5.61
CA GLY A 42 4.92 -13.15 6.91
C GLY A 42 5.27 -11.83 7.58
N ASP A 43 6.16 -11.02 7.00
CA ASP A 43 6.39 -9.66 7.49
C ASP A 43 5.10 -8.83 7.44
N ALA A 44 4.83 -8.11 8.53
CA ALA A 44 3.86 -7.04 8.51
C ALA A 44 4.33 -5.94 7.57
N ILE A 45 3.43 -5.44 6.72
CA ILE A 45 3.72 -4.38 5.77
C ILE A 45 2.56 -3.39 5.69
N ILE A 46 2.89 -2.11 5.71
CA ILE A 46 1.97 -1.03 5.34
C ILE A 46 2.33 -0.59 3.91
N VAL A 47 1.32 -0.52 3.05
CA VAL A 47 1.44 -0.03 1.67
C VAL A 47 0.62 1.26 1.53
N ASP A 48 1.29 2.41 1.44
CA ASP A 48 0.66 3.70 1.15
C ASP A 48 0.73 3.98 -0.36
N GLY A 49 -0.37 3.68 -1.05
CA GLY A 49 -0.49 3.91 -2.49
C GLY A 49 -0.73 5.37 -2.90
N GLU A 50 -0.94 6.29 -1.95
CA GLU A 50 -1.11 7.72 -2.24
C GLU A 50 0.23 8.45 -2.15
N GLU A 51 0.97 8.22 -1.07
CA GLU A 51 2.30 8.79 -0.89
C GLU A 51 3.37 8.00 -1.67
N GLY A 52 3.05 6.79 -2.13
CA GLY A 52 4.00 5.91 -2.78
C GLY A 52 5.10 5.50 -1.81
N ALA A 53 4.71 4.97 -0.64
CA ALA A 53 5.63 4.54 0.40
C ALA A 53 5.25 3.16 0.94
N ILE A 54 6.25 2.44 1.45
CA ILE A 54 6.06 1.18 2.16
C ILE A 54 6.76 1.21 3.50
N HIS A 55 6.19 0.54 4.49
CA HIS A 55 6.83 0.31 5.79
C HIS A 55 6.84 -1.19 6.07
N LEU A 56 8.03 -1.80 6.07
CA LEU A 56 8.24 -3.20 6.42
C LEU A 56 8.48 -3.32 7.92
N ARG A 57 7.84 -4.30 8.56
CA ARG A 57 7.89 -4.52 10.02
C ARG A 57 7.70 -3.20 10.80
N PRO A 58 6.63 -2.45 10.53
CA PRO A 58 6.40 -1.16 11.17
C PRO A 58 6.30 -1.33 12.69
N GLN A 59 6.72 -0.29 13.44
CA GLN A 59 6.50 -0.26 14.88
C GLN A 59 4.99 -0.12 15.18
N PRO A 60 4.51 -0.63 16.32
CA PRO A 60 3.09 -0.57 16.68
C PRO A 60 2.48 0.84 16.64
N ASP A 61 3.25 1.86 17.02
CA ASP A 61 2.81 3.26 16.97
C ASP A 61 2.53 3.72 15.54
N LEU A 62 3.35 3.27 14.58
CA LEU A 62 3.17 3.57 13.16
C LEU A 62 1.95 2.84 12.59
N GLU A 63 1.74 1.58 12.99
CA GLU A 63 0.53 0.84 12.62
C GLU A 63 -0.74 1.54 13.12
N ALA A 64 -0.74 2.00 14.37
CA ALA A 64 -1.87 2.72 14.96
C ALA A 64 -2.15 4.04 14.21
N ALA A 65 -1.10 4.81 13.90
CA ALA A 65 -1.24 6.06 13.16
C ALA A 65 -1.84 5.84 11.76
N TYR A 66 -1.40 4.81 11.04
CA TYR A 66 -1.97 4.46 9.74
C TYR A 66 -3.39 3.93 9.84
N ALA A 67 -3.70 3.13 10.86
CA ALA A 67 -5.07 2.66 11.09
C ALA A 67 -6.03 3.84 11.33
N GLU A 68 -5.60 4.86 12.07
CA GLU A 68 -6.38 6.08 12.27
C GLU A 68 -6.52 6.90 10.97
N LYS A 69 -5.44 7.07 10.21
CA LYS A 69 -5.44 7.72 8.89
C LYS A 69 -6.49 7.09 7.96
N VAL A 70 -6.52 5.76 7.89
CA VAL A 70 -7.51 5.01 7.08
C VAL A 70 -8.94 5.24 7.56
N ARG A 71 -9.19 5.19 8.87
CA ARG A 71 -10.52 5.43 9.45
C ARG A 71 -11.01 6.86 9.15
N PHE A 72 -10.15 7.85 9.26
CA PHE A 72 -10.51 9.23 8.95
C PHE A 72 -10.84 9.42 7.46
N ARG A 73 -10.10 8.76 6.56
CA ARG A 73 -10.41 8.76 5.12
C ARG A 73 -11.75 8.10 4.82
N ALA A 74 -12.04 6.95 5.42
CA ALA A 74 -13.31 6.25 5.23
C ALA A 74 -14.50 7.14 5.59
N ARG A 75 -14.44 7.80 6.76
CA ARG A 75 -15.48 8.76 7.19
C ARG A 75 -15.61 9.94 6.23
N ARG A 76 -14.49 10.51 5.75
CA ARG A 76 -14.53 11.60 4.76
C ARG A 76 -15.20 11.15 3.46
N GLN A 77 -14.88 9.96 2.96
CA GLN A 77 -15.47 9.45 1.73
C GLN A 77 -16.98 9.21 1.86
N GLU A 78 -17.48 8.87 3.04
CA GLU A 78 -18.92 8.75 3.32
C GLU A 78 -19.63 10.12 3.35
N VAL A 79 -18.95 11.19 3.77
CA VAL A 79 -19.53 12.55 3.83
C VAL A 79 -19.67 13.20 2.45
N TYR A 80 -18.85 12.80 1.47
CA TYR A 80 -18.89 13.34 0.10
C TYR A 80 -19.64 12.44 -0.90
N ARG A 81 -20.26 11.36 -0.43
CA ARG A 81 -21.04 10.43 -1.26
C ARG A 81 -22.53 10.70 -1.08
#